data_AF-A0A9C8LUK4-F1
#
_entry.id   AF-A0A9C8LUK4-F1
#
_cell.length_a   1.000
_cell.length_b   1.000
_cell.length_c   1.000
_cell.angle_alpha   90.00
_cell.angle_beta   90.00
_cell.angle_gamma   90.00
#
_symmetry.space_group_name_H-M   'P 1'
#
loop_
_entity.id
_entity.type
_entity.pdbx_description
1 polymer ?
#
loop_
_entity_poly.entity_id
_entity_poly.type
_entity_poly.pdbx_seq_one_letter_code
_entity_poly.pdbx_strand_id
1 'polypeptide(L)'
;MADKSLYGVEETVKLVAEAGVGKSDVSLPRLLFSGFMAGAYIAFAFFLSIVAAASFSHLGPHYHYSLYKVMLGIFFPFGLVAVVIGGAELWTGNVQFTSTAALQGKISKRHTLYNWIVSYTGNFAGAFFLAFLVTVGGGIISSHKLLSEVVTQAALTKSGGGFFPLLWLGVGCNWLVNLAIWLSFKGKDAAGKVILLWFPIFGFVAMGFEHSIANMWILSSALLLPGGGVDWGMVMDNLVPVTLGNALGGFFFVSFYHWFLYDGKKAIRKVFDYLGVTTAFIVLAGVLPLGVVKMIPGFSKAPYFFPLFYSLYGTALGFVLLRQVNKGKKERKK
;
A
#
# COMPACT_ATOMS: atom_id res chain seq x y z
N MET A 1 -1.32 33.61 24.80
CA MET A 1 -0.45 32.70 24.03
C MET A 1 -1.36 31.70 23.33
N ALA A 2 -1.43 31.73 22.00
CA ALA A 2 -2.24 30.74 21.29
C ALA A 2 -1.60 29.37 21.51
N ASP A 3 -2.28 28.50 22.24
CA ASP A 3 -1.90 27.11 22.40
C ASP A 3 -1.87 26.47 21.00
N LYS A 4 -0.69 26.42 20.37
CA LYS A 4 -0.51 25.79 19.07
C LYS A 4 -0.51 24.28 19.29
N SER A 5 -1.63 23.70 19.72
CA SER A 5 -1.77 22.26 19.93
C SER A 5 -1.50 21.46 18.64
N LEU A 6 -1.62 22.09 17.46
CA LEU A 6 -1.38 21.51 16.15
C LEU A 6 -0.42 22.35 15.29
N TYR A 7 0.36 21.69 14.44
CA TYR A 7 1.15 22.35 13.40
C TYR A 7 0.28 22.98 12.30
N GLY A 8 0.76 24.10 11.75
CA GLY A 8 0.12 24.77 10.61
C GLY A 8 0.31 23.97 9.30
N VAL A 9 -0.48 24.30 8.27
CA VAL A 9 -0.42 23.60 6.96
C VAL A 9 0.97 23.73 6.33
N GLU A 10 1.55 24.93 6.31
CA GLU A 10 2.90 25.17 5.77
C GLU A 10 3.97 24.31 6.46
N GLU A 11 3.98 24.30 7.79
CA GLU A 11 4.94 23.54 8.58
C GLU A 11 4.78 22.03 8.34
N THR A 12 3.53 21.56 8.26
CA THR A 12 3.22 20.16 7.93
C THR A 12 3.72 19.78 6.53
N VAL A 13 3.54 20.64 5.52
CA VAL A 13 4.08 20.39 4.17
C VAL A 13 5.61 20.24 4.21
N LYS A 14 6.32 21.10 4.96
CA LYS A 14 7.79 21.04 5.08
C LYS A 14 8.24 19.74 5.76
N LEU A 15 7.62 19.38 6.88
CA LEU A 15 7.92 18.14 7.62
C LEU A 15 7.67 16.88 6.79
N VAL A 16 6.53 16.81 6.09
CA VAL A 16 6.21 15.67 5.21
C VAL A 16 7.19 15.59 4.03
N ALA A 17 7.59 16.74 3.45
CA ALA A 17 8.59 16.78 2.39
C ALA A 17 9.97 16.31 2.87
N GLU A 18 10.38 16.67 4.08
CA GLU A 18 11.65 16.24 4.68
C GLU A 18 11.66 14.74 4.97
N ALA A 19 10.57 14.20 5.52
CA ALA A 19 10.37 12.76 5.64
C ALA A 19 10.48 12.08 4.26
N GLY A 20 9.89 12.68 3.21
CA GLY A 20 10.01 12.20 1.84
C GLY A 20 11.43 12.19 1.27
N VAL A 21 12.25 13.20 1.60
CA VAL A 21 13.67 13.19 1.25
C VAL A 21 14.37 12.03 1.93
N GLY A 22 14.21 11.88 3.26
CA GLY A 22 14.83 10.81 4.04
C GLY A 22 14.46 9.41 3.55
N LYS A 23 13.19 9.20 3.19
CA LYS A 23 12.68 7.92 2.64
C LYS A 23 13.18 7.62 1.23
N SER A 24 13.55 8.65 0.47
CA SER A 24 14.07 8.48 -0.89
C SER A 24 15.58 8.24 -0.96
N ASP A 25 16.30 8.50 0.14
CA ASP A 25 17.76 8.35 0.25
C ASP A 25 18.16 7.17 1.14
N VAL A 26 17.46 6.05 0.96
CA VAL A 26 17.65 4.82 1.72
C VAL A 26 18.34 3.77 0.85
N SER A 27 19.26 3.01 1.43
CA SER A 27 19.90 1.88 0.75
C SER A 27 18.89 0.80 0.35
N LEU A 28 19.15 0.10 -0.77
CA LEU A 28 18.26 -0.93 -1.30
C LEU A 28 17.89 -2.00 -0.26
N PRO A 29 18.83 -2.60 0.51
CA PRO A 29 18.48 -3.63 1.48
C PRO A 29 17.61 -3.10 2.62
N ARG A 30 17.90 -1.89 3.12
CA ARG A 30 17.11 -1.27 4.20
C ARG A 30 15.69 -0.98 3.75
N LEU A 31 15.50 -0.48 2.53
CA LEU A 31 14.18 -0.20 1.99
C LEU A 31 13.39 -1.47 1.68
N LEU A 32 14.05 -2.54 1.19
CA LEU A 32 13.41 -3.85 1.01
C LEU A 32 12.97 -4.45 2.35
N PHE A 33 13.86 -4.47 3.34
CA PHE A 33 13.55 -5.07 4.64
C PHE A 33 12.48 -4.27 5.40
N SER A 34 12.58 -2.94 5.41
CA SER A 34 11.56 -2.09 6.01
C SER A 34 10.22 -2.19 5.26
N GLY A 35 10.26 -2.35 3.93
CA GLY A 35 9.07 -2.64 3.12
C GLY A 35 8.46 -4.00 3.44
N PHE A 36 9.28 -5.04 3.64
CA PHE A 36 8.83 -6.35 4.10
C PHE A 36 8.07 -6.25 5.42
N MET A 37 8.63 -5.54 6.41
CA MET A 37 7.96 -5.34 7.69
C MET A 37 6.62 -4.60 7.53
N ALA A 38 6.57 -3.55 6.72
CA ALA A 38 5.32 -2.83 6.47
C ALA A 38 4.25 -3.71 5.80
N GLY A 39 4.63 -4.54 4.82
CA GLY A 39 3.73 -5.51 4.20
C GLY A 39 3.17 -6.51 5.20
N ALA A 40 4.03 -7.06 6.05
CA ALA A 40 3.64 -7.98 7.11
C ALA A 40 2.71 -7.31 8.14
N TYR A 41 2.97 -6.07 8.57
CA TYR A 41 2.12 -5.35 9.53
C TYR A 41 0.70 -5.10 9.00
N ILE A 42 0.57 -4.69 7.73
CA ILE A 42 -0.75 -4.54 7.10
C ILE A 42 -1.46 -5.88 6.99
N ALA A 43 -0.73 -6.93 6.64
CA ALA A 43 -1.26 -8.28 6.55
C ALA A 43 -1.72 -8.81 7.93
N PHE A 44 -0.96 -8.57 9.00
CA PHE A 44 -1.35 -8.95 10.37
C PHE A 44 -2.64 -8.27 10.79
N ALA A 45 -2.75 -6.96 10.52
CA ALA A 45 -3.94 -6.21 10.84
C ALA A 45 -5.17 -6.72 10.07
N PHE A 46 -5.01 -7.01 8.77
CA PHE A 46 -6.13 -7.53 7.99
C PHE A 46 -6.51 -8.95 8.41
N PHE A 47 -5.54 -9.79 8.75
CA PHE A 47 -5.81 -11.12 9.30
C PHE A 47 -6.57 -11.05 10.62
N LEU A 48 -6.13 -10.20 11.55
CA LEU A 48 -6.84 -9.96 12.82
C LEU A 48 -8.28 -9.49 12.58
N SER A 49 -8.48 -8.55 11.65
CA SER A 49 -9.81 -8.09 11.25
C SER A 49 -10.69 -9.22 10.73
N ILE A 50 -10.15 -10.10 9.87
CA ILE A 50 -10.90 -11.24 9.33
C ILE A 50 -11.27 -12.20 10.45
N VAL A 51 -10.35 -12.55 11.35
CA VAL A 51 -10.62 -13.42 12.50
C VAL A 51 -11.73 -12.85 13.38
N ALA A 52 -11.67 -11.54 13.67
CA ALA A 52 -12.68 -10.87 14.50
C ALA A 52 -14.06 -10.77 13.84
N ALA A 53 -14.11 -10.69 12.51
CA ALA A 53 -15.33 -10.43 11.77
C ALA A 53 -15.97 -11.69 11.14
N ALA A 54 -15.24 -12.79 10.99
CA ALA A 54 -15.66 -13.95 10.18
C ALA A 54 -17.07 -14.48 10.51
N SER A 55 -17.41 -14.59 11.80
CA SER A 55 -18.73 -15.06 12.24
C SER A 55 -19.89 -14.12 11.88
N PHE A 56 -19.61 -12.86 11.61
CA PHE A 56 -20.59 -11.85 11.18
C PHE A 56 -20.73 -11.73 9.66
N SER A 57 -19.86 -12.40 8.90
CA SER A 57 -19.94 -12.44 7.43
C SER A 57 -21.19 -13.20 6.96
N HIS A 58 -21.51 -13.11 5.67
CA HIS A 58 -22.64 -13.84 5.06
C HIS A 58 -22.51 -15.37 5.09
N LEU A 59 -21.32 -15.88 5.43
CA LEU A 59 -21.03 -17.30 5.60
C LEU A 59 -21.05 -17.71 7.08
N GLY A 60 -21.11 -16.73 8.00
CA GLY A 60 -21.04 -16.96 9.43
C GLY A 60 -22.41 -17.21 10.08
N PRO A 61 -22.43 -17.83 11.26
CA PRO A 61 -23.67 -18.12 11.99
C PRO A 61 -24.37 -16.88 12.57
N HIS A 62 -23.67 -15.73 12.62
CA HIS A 62 -24.18 -14.46 13.16
C HIS A 62 -24.21 -13.38 12.07
N TYR A 63 -24.72 -13.72 10.87
CA TYR A 63 -24.65 -12.83 9.72
C TYR A 63 -25.29 -11.45 9.98
N HIS A 64 -24.46 -10.41 9.96
CA HIS A 64 -24.86 -9.02 10.09
C HIS A 64 -23.92 -8.15 9.27
N TYR A 65 -24.32 -7.77 8.05
CA TYR A 65 -23.45 -7.03 7.11
C TYR A 65 -22.80 -5.79 7.74
N SER A 66 -23.58 -4.93 8.40
CA SER A 66 -23.06 -3.71 9.03
C SER A 66 -22.08 -4.03 10.17
N LEU A 67 -22.38 -5.04 10.99
CA LEU A 67 -21.49 -5.43 12.09
C LEU A 67 -20.21 -6.08 11.58
N TYR A 68 -20.29 -6.90 10.51
CA TYR A 68 -19.12 -7.43 9.80
C TYR A 68 -18.19 -6.31 9.35
N LYS A 69 -18.74 -5.25 8.72
CA LYS A 69 -17.97 -4.09 8.28
C LYS A 69 -17.32 -3.34 9.44
N VAL A 70 -18.04 -3.14 10.55
CA VAL A 70 -17.50 -2.48 11.76
C VAL A 70 -16.39 -3.31 12.39
N MET A 71 -16.58 -4.62 12.55
CA MET A 71 -15.60 -5.53 13.13
C MET A 71 -14.35 -5.68 12.27
N LEU A 72 -14.50 -5.67 10.94
CA LEU A 72 -13.35 -5.58 10.04
C LEU A 72 -12.58 -4.27 10.26
N GLY A 73 -13.29 -3.14 10.34
CA GLY A 73 -12.69 -1.82 10.43
C GLY A 73 -12.01 -1.54 11.75
N ILE A 74 -12.51 -2.04 12.89
CA ILE A 74 -12.05 -1.64 14.23
C ILE A 74 -10.60 -2.08 14.51
N PHE A 75 -10.19 -3.25 13.99
CA PHE A 75 -8.87 -3.83 14.24
C PHE A 75 -7.83 -3.51 13.16
N PHE A 76 -8.25 -3.15 11.95
CA PHE A 76 -7.35 -2.88 10.84
C PHE A 76 -6.36 -1.71 11.08
N PRO A 77 -6.72 -0.63 11.80
CA PRO A 77 -5.80 0.48 12.09
C PRO A 77 -4.49 0.09 12.75
N PHE A 78 -4.45 -1.04 13.47
CA PHE A 78 -3.22 -1.60 14.05
C PHE A 78 -2.06 -1.63 13.03
N GLY A 79 -2.35 -2.00 11.78
CA GLY A 79 -1.32 -2.13 10.74
C GLY A 79 -0.62 -0.81 10.43
N LEU A 80 -1.39 0.26 10.22
CA LEU A 80 -0.79 1.57 9.93
C LEU A 80 -0.12 2.18 11.17
N VAL A 81 -0.66 1.95 12.37
CA VAL A 81 -0.01 2.36 13.62
C VAL A 81 1.37 1.70 13.74
N ALA A 82 1.46 0.38 13.52
CA ALA A 82 2.74 -0.34 13.53
C ALA A 82 3.72 0.18 12.46
N VAL A 83 3.22 0.51 11.26
CA VAL A 83 4.05 1.10 10.20
C VAL A 83 4.59 2.47 10.59
N VAL A 84 3.73 3.39 11.02
CA VAL A 84 4.11 4.79 11.25
C VAL A 84 4.94 4.95 12.52
N ILE A 85 4.54 4.28 13.60
CA ILE A 85 5.22 4.37 14.90
C ILE A 85 6.46 3.45 14.94
N GLY A 86 6.38 2.27 14.32
CA GLY A 86 7.50 1.33 14.22
C GLY A 86 8.53 1.67 13.14
N GLY A 87 8.27 2.66 12.28
CA GLY A 87 9.24 3.15 11.30
C GLY A 87 9.42 2.24 10.09
N ALA A 88 8.34 1.62 9.60
CA ALA A 88 8.36 0.76 8.41
C ALA A 88 8.03 1.54 7.12
N GLU A 89 8.42 0.99 5.96
CA GLU A 89 8.27 1.65 4.65
C GLU A 89 7.07 1.11 3.88
N LEU A 90 5.90 1.73 4.09
CA LEU A 90 4.67 1.39 3.38
C LEU A 90 4.52 2.22 2.10
N TRP A 91 4.36 1.56 0.95
CA TRP A 91 4.25 2.19 -0.35
C TRP A 91 3.10 3.22 -0.42
N THR A 92 1.91 2.87 0.07
CA THR A 92 0.73 3.76 0.03
C THR A 92 0.96 5.08 0.74
N GLY A 93 1.64 5.06 1.89
CA GLY A 93 2.09 6.27 2.59
C GLY A 93 3.29 6.95 1.92
N ASN A 94 4.20 6.19 1.33
CA ASN A 94 5.33 6.74 0.56
C ASN A 94 4.88 7.53 -0.68
N VAL A 95 3.71 7.23 -1.24
CA VAL A 95 3.06 8.10 -2.24
C VAL A 95 2.96 9.52 -1.70
N GLN A 96 2.53 9.73 -0.45
CA GLN A 96 2.44 11.08 0.13
C GLN A 96 3.80 11.72 0.32
N PHE A 97 4.70 11.02 1.02
CA PHE A 97 6.00 11.55 1.41
C PHE A 97 6.83 11.96 0.19
N THR A 98 7.03 11.03 -0.75
CA THR A 98 7.87 11.26 -1.92
C THR A 98 7.22 12.23 -2.92
N SER A 99 5.89 12.24 -3.05
CA SER A 99 5.21 13.22 -3.91
C SER A 99 5.35 14.62 -3.35
N THR A 100 5.17 14.81 -2.04
CA THR A 100 5.30 16.12 -1.39
C THR A 100 6.74 16.63 -1.54
N ALA A 101 7.74 15.77 -1.35
CA ALA A 101 9.15 16.11 -1.59
C ALA A 101 9.45 16.48 -3.06
N ALA A 102 8.86 15.78 -4.04
CA ALA A 102 9.03 16.07 -5.46
C ALA A 102 8.31 17.37 -5.89
N LEU A 103 7.13 17.64 -5.32
CA LEU A 103 6.39 18.88 -5.50
C LEU A 103 7.22 20.07 -5.01
N GLN A 104 7.84 19.94 -3.83
CA GLN A 104 8.81 20.90 -3.28
C GLN A 104 10.16 20.94 -4.02
N GLY A 105 10.36 20.12 -5.05
CA GLY A 105 11.61 20.08 -5.82
C GLY A 105 12.82 19.50 -5.07
N LYS A 106 12.60 18.90 -3.89
CA LYS A 106 13.67 18.34 -3.06
C LYS A 106 14.20 17.00 -3.59
N ILE A 107 13.38 16.25 -4.34
CA ILE A 107 13.77 14.98 -4.95
C ILE A 107 13.40 14.93 -6.44
N SER A 108 14.15 14.14 -7.22
CA SER A 108 13.84 13.93 -8.65
C SER A 108 12.80 12.82 -8.84
N LYS A 109 12.14 12.79 -10.01
CA LYS A 109 11.29 11.68 -10.47
C LYS A 109 11.89 10.28 -10.28
N ARG A 110 13.19 10.11 -10.53
CA ARG A 110 13.90 8.82 -10.37
C ARG A 110 13.99 8.35 -8.92
N HIS A 111 14.10 9.29 -7.97
CA HIS A 111 14.12 8.98 -6.54
C HIS A 111 12.74 8.47 -6.09
N THR A 112 11.66 9.12 -6.57
CA THR A 112 10.28 8.66 -6.34
C THR A 112 10.07 7.26 -6.91
N LEU A 113 10.44 7.03 -8.18
CA LEU A 113 10.28 5.72 -8.82
C LEU A 113 11.10 4.62 -8.12
N TYR A 114 12.34 4.92 -7.73
CA TYR A 114 13.17 4.00 -6.93
C TYR A 114 12.47 3.62 -5.62
N ASN A 115 12.03 4.61 -4.84
CA ASN A 115 11.37 4.34 -3.57
C ASN A 115 10.10 3.50 -3.77
N TRP A 116 9.28 3.85 -4.77
CA TRP A 116 8.02 3.17 -5.02
C TRP A 116 8.22 1.71 -5.43
N ILE A 117 9.10 1.43 -6.39
CA ILE A 117 9.38 0.07 -6.84
C ILE A 117 9.88 -0.79 -5.68
N VAL A 118 10.85 -0.29 -4.91
CA VAL A 118 11.49 -1.08 -3.86
C VAL A 118 10.57 -1.30 -2.67
N SER A 119 9.87 -0.25 -2.20
CA SER A 119 8.92 -0.39 -1.08
C SER A 119 7.74 -1.28 -1.45
N TYR A 120 7.15 -1.15 -2.65
CA TYR A 120 6.05 -2.01 -3.10
C TYR A 120 6.49 -3.48 -3.24
N THR A 121 7.72 -3.72 -3.72
CA THR A 121 8.31 -5.07 -3.79
C THR A 121 8.48 -5.67 -2.39
N GLY A 122 9.04 -4.91 -1.45
CA GLY A 122 9.16 -5.34 -0.06
C GLY A 122 7.79 -5.60 0.57
N ASN A 123 6.83 -4.69 0.39
CA ASN A 123 5.47 -4.84 0.91
C ASN A 123 4.81 -6.12 0.39
N PHE A 124 4.93 -6.42 -0.90
CA PHE A 124 4.43 -7.67 -1.47
C PHE A 124 5.09 -8.89 -0.84
N ALA A 125 6.42 -8.91 -0.71
CA ALA A 125 7.14 -10.02 -0.09
C ALA A 125 6.70 -10.26 1.36
N GLY A 126 6.49 -9.20 2.14
CA GLY A 126 6.01 -9.29 3.52
C GLY A 126 4.56 -9.76 3.63
N ALA A 127 3.68 -9.24 2.79
CA ALA A 127 2.27 -9.65 2.75
C ALA A 127 2.11 -11.11 2.30
N PHE A 128 2.88 -11.53 1.28
CA PHE A 128 2.94 -12.91 0.82
C PHE A 128 3.52 -13.85 1.88
N PHE A 129 4.61 -13.44 2.55
CA PHE A 129 5.19 -14.22 3.64
C PHE A 129 4.16 -14.47 4.74
N LEU A 130 3.39 -13.46 5.14
CA LEU A 130 2.35 -13.69 6.15
C LEU A 130 1.24 -14.60 5.62
N ALA A 131 0.80 -14.43 4.36
CA ALA A 131 -0.16 -15.34 3.74
C ALA A 131 0.32 -16.80 3.79
N PHE A 132 1.59 -17.04 3.45
CA PHE A 132 2.23 -18.34 3.60
C PHE A 132 2.23 -18.81 5.06
N LEU A 133 2.64 -17.96 6.00
CA LEU A 133 2.74 -18.29 7.42
C LEU A 133 1.41 -18.77 7.99
N VAL A 134 0.31 -18.06 7.72
CA VAL A 134 -1.00 -18.36 8.36
C VAL A 134 -1.84 -19.36 7.57
N THR A 135 -1.59 -19.54 6.27
CA THR A 135 -2.34 -20.49 5.43
C THR A 135 -1.63 -21.83 5.28
N VAL A 136 -0.32 -21.86 5.09
CA VAL A 136 0.42 -23.10 4.77
C VAL A 136 1.35 -23.49 5.90
N GLY A 137 2.22 -22.59 6.36
CA GLY A 137 3.25 -22.90 7.36
C GLY A 137 2.65 -23.28 8.72
N GLY A 138 1.72 -22.48 9.22
CA GLY A 138 1.00 -22.72 10.48
C GLY A 138 -0.40 -23.28 10.30
N GLY A 139 -0.98 -23.18 9.11
CA GLY A 139 -2.26 -23.81 8.76
C GLY A 139 -3.51 -23.21 9.43
N ILE A 140 -3.44 -22.06 10.11
CA ILE A 140 -4.56 -21.45 10.86
C ILE A 140 -5.78 -21.21 9.96
N ILE A 141 -5.57 -20.68 8.75
CA ILE A 141 -6.68 -20.43 7.81
C ILE A 141 -7.17 -21.76 7.23
N SER A 142 -6.26 -22.62 6.77
CA SER A 142 -6.62 -23.88 6.08
C SER A 142 -7.29 -24.91 6.98
N SER A 143 -7.01 -24.90 8.29
CA SER A 143 -7.61 -25.83 9.25
C SER A 143 -8.98 -25.38 9.75
N HIS A 144 -9.39 -24.14 9.49
CA HIS A 144 -10.65 -23.58 9.98
C HIS A 144 -11.60 -23.25 8.82
N LYS A 145 -12.63 -24.09 8.64
CA LYS A 145 -13.59 -24.02 7.52
C LYS A 145 -14.13 -22.60 7.25
N LEU A 146 -14.71 -21.96 8.28
CA LEU A 146 -15.27 -20.60 8.12
C LEU A 146 -14.22 -19.56 7.70
N LEU A 147 -13.00 -19.61 8.24
CA LEU A 147 -11.95 -18.66 7.85
C LEU A 147 -11.51 -18.89 6.41
N SER A 148 -11.32 -20.15 6.01
CA SER A 148 -11.02 -20.51 4.62
C SER A 148 -12.08 -20.00 3.64
N GLU A 149 -13.35 -20.19 3.96
CA GLU A 149 -14.48 -19.75 3.13
C GLU A 149 -14.57 -18.22 3.05
N VAL A 150 -14.44 -17.52 4.18
CA VAL A 150 -14.48 -16.04 4.23
C VAL A 150 -13.32 -15.43 3.45
N VAL A 151 -12.10 -15.95 3.62
CA VAL A 151 -10.91 -15.49 2.89
C VAL A 151 -11.07 -15.70 1.38
N THR A 152 -11.53 -16.89 0.99
CA THR A 152 -11.77 -17.25 -0.41
C THR A 152 -12.82 -16.33 -1.05
N GLN A 153 -13.99 -16.18 -0.42
CA GLN A 153 -15.06 -15.33 -0.95
C GLN A 153 -14.66 -13.85 -1.01
N ALA A 154 -13.94 -13.34 -0.01
CA ALA A 154 -13.42 -11.98 -0.04
C ALA A 154 -12.44 -11.77 -1.20
N ALA A 155 -11.54 -12.73 -1.44
CA ALA A 155 -10.57 -12.67 -2.53
C ALA A 155 -11.23 -12.76 -3.92
N LEU A 156 -12.22 -13.63 -4.11
CA LEU A 156 -12.98 -13.76 -5.35
C LEU A 156 -13.79 -12.49 -5.64
N THR A 157 -14.45 -11.92 -4.63
CA THR A 157 -15.18 -10.64 -4.76
C THR A 157 -14.24 -9.51 -5.20
N LYS A 158 -13.05 -9.43 -4.58
CA LYS A 158 -12.04 -8.40 -4.89
C LYS A 158 -11.46 -8.56 -6.29
N SER A 159 -11.19 -9.78 -6.73
CA SER A 159 -10.63 -10.04 -8.06
C SER A 159 -11.68 -9.92 -9.18
N GLY A 160 -12.96 -10.07 -8.88
CA GLY A 160 -14.06 -9.93 -9.85
C GLY A 160 -14.58 -8.52 -10.09
N GLY A 161 -14.14 -7.50 -9.34
CA GLY A 161 -14.75 -6.16 -9.31
C GLY A 161 -14.62 -5.30 -10.60
N GLY A 162 -13.83 -5.73 -11.58
CA GLY A 162 -13.57 -4.97 -12.81
C GLY A 162 -12.67 -3.75 -12.61
N PHE A 163 -12.03 -3.27 -13.68
CA PHE A 163 -11.00 -2.23 -13.59
C PHE A 163 -11.53 -0.90 -13.00
N PHE A 164 -12.66 -0.39 -13.51
CA PHE A 164 -13.16 0.94 -13.17
C PHE A 164 -13.66 1.04 -11.71
N PRO A 165 -14.47 0.09 -11.18
CA PRO A 165 -14.85 0.13 -9.76
C PRO A 165 -13.64 0.02 -8.84
N LEU A 166 -12.72 -0.92 -9.11
CA LEU A 166 -11.52 -1.11 -8.28
C LEU A 166 -10.61 0.12 -8.27
N LEU A 167 -10.50 0.83 -9.40
CA LEU A 167 -9.77 2.09 -9.49
C LEU A 167 -10.32 3.13 -8.49
N TRP A 168 -11.63 3.38 -8.50
CA TRP A 168 -12.24 4.39 -7.63
C TRP A 168 -12.26 3.98 -6.16
N LEU A 169 -12.46 2.70 -5.87
CA LEU A 169 -12.30 2.17 -4.51
C LEU A 169 -10.86 2.35 -4.02
N GLY A 170 -9.88 2.23 -4.91
CA GLY A 170 -8.47 2.54 -4.63
C GLY A 170 -8.23 4.03 -4.35
N VAL A 171 -8.88 4.93 -5.09
CA VAL A 171 -8.79 6.39 -4.87
C VAL A 171 -9.30 6.74 -3.47
N GLY A 172 -10.49 6.27 -3.10
CA GLY A 172 -11.07 6.51 -1.78
C GLY A 172 -10.21 5.97 -0.64
N CYS A 173 -9.65 4.78 -0.82
CA CYS A 173 -8.75 4.18 0.17
C CYS A 173 -7.56 5.08 0.49
N ASN A 174 -6.77 5.43 -0.52
CA ASN A 174 -5.50 6.10 -0.26
C ASN A 174 -5.63 7.61 -0.02
N TRP A 175 -6.79 8.20 -0.33
CA TRP A 175 -7.16 9.49 0.25
C TRP A 175 -7.20 9.37 1.78
N LEU A 176 -7.96 8.42 2.33
CA LEU A 176 -8.07 8.26 3.78
C LEU A 176 -6.77 7.82 4.45
N VAL A 177 -5.99 6.92 3.84
CA VAL A 177 -4.67 6.52 4.38
C VAL A 177 -3.73 7.72 4.51
N ASN A 178 -3.60 8.50 3.45
CA ASN A 178 -2.70 9.66 3.47
C ASN A 178 -3.26 10.82 4.30
N LEU A 179 -4.58 10.94 4.42
CA LEU A 179 -5.20 11.85 5.38
C LEU A 179 -4.84 11.45 6.81
N ALA A 180 -4.89 10.16 7.15
CA ALA A 180 -4.47 9.66 8.46
C ALA A 180 -3.00 10.02 8.76
N ILE A 181 -2.11 9.76 7.80
CA ILE A 181 -0.68 10.12 7.93
C ILE A 181 -0.53 11.63 8.10
N TRP A 182 -1.18 12.45 7.27
CA TRP A 182 -1.16 13.91 7.38
C TRP A 182 -1.61 14.38 8.77
N LEU A 183 -2.74 13.86 9.28
CA LEU A 183 -3.25 14.20 10.60
C LEU A 183 -2.27 13.77 11.70
N SER A 184 -1.64 12.60 11.59
CA SER A 184 -0.64 12.15 12.56
C SER A 184 0.58 13.07 12.65
N PHE A 185 0.95 13.74 11.56
CA PHE A 185 2.01 14.76 11.58
C PHE A 185 1.62 16.01 12.35
N LYS A 186 0.32 16.26 12.55
CA LYS A 186 -0.17 17.37 13.37
C LYS A 186 -0.20 17.03 14.87
N GLY A 187 -0.21 15.75 15.24
CA GLY A 187 -0.18 15.28 16.62
C GLY A 187 1.22 15.38 17.23
N LYS A 188 1.29 15.77 18.51
CA LYS A 188 2.57 16.00 19.22
C LYS A 188 3.02 14.81 20.07
N ASP A 189 2.09 14.02 20.59
CA ASP A 189 2.35 12.84 21.42
C ASP A 189 1.94 11.54 20.71
N ALA A 190 2.41 10.40 21.23
CA ALA A 190 2.17 9.10 20.62
C ALA A 190 0.68 8.69 20.65
N ALA A 191 -0.05 8.96 21.74
CA ALA A 191 -1.45 8.58 21.87
C ALA A 191 -2.33 9.38 20.89
N GLY A 192 -2.10 10.68 20.78
CA GLY A 192 -2.75 11.54 19.79
C GLY A 192 -2.50 11.06 18.36
N LYS A 193 -1.26 10.66 18.03
CA LYS A 193 -0.95 10.07 16.71
C LYS A 193 -1.72 8.78 16.44
N VAL A 194 -1.81 7.88 17.41
CA VAL A 194 -2.57 6.63 17.27
C VAL A 194 -4.04 6.93 16.96
N ILE A 195 -4.68 7.82 17.71
CA ILE A 195 -6.09 8.17 17.50
C ILE A 195 -6.32 8.81 16.12
N LEU A 196 -5.44 9.72 15.70
CA LEU A 196 -5.54 10.41 14.41
C LEU A 196 -5.33 9.47 13.21
N LEU A 197 -4.49 8.43 13.38
CA LEU A 197 -4.36 7.34 12.41
C LEU A 197 -5.60 6.45 12.43
N TRP A 198 -6.21 6.22 13.59
CA TRP A 198 -7.22 5.20 13.78
C TRP A 198 -8.50 5.45 12.97
N PHE A 199 -9.11 6.64 13.10
CA PHE A 199 -10.43 6.92 12.51
C PHE A 199 -10.47 6.87 10.98
N PRO A 200 -9.54 7.48 10.23
CA PRO A 200 -9.56 7.38 8.77
C PRO A 200 -9.35 5.95 8.26
N ILE A 201 -8.55 5.17 8.98
CA ILE A 201 -8.25 3.78 8.62
C ILE A 201 -9.43 2.85 8.91
N PHE A 202 -10.06 3.02 10.07
CA PHE A 202 -11.35 2.39 10.37
C PHE A 202 -12.37 2.69 9.26
N GLY A 203 -12.49 3.97 8.89
CA GLY A 203 -13.46 4.44 7.91
C GLY A 203 -13.30 3.77 6.54
N PHE A 204 -12.08 3.72 5.99
CA PHE A 204 -11.90 3.16 4.64
C PHE A 204 -12.26 1.67 4.59
N VAL A 205 -11.95 0.92 5.65
CA VAL A 205 -12.21 -0.52 5.72
C VAL A 205 -13.71 -0.78 5.88
N ALA A 206 -14.36 -0.07 6.83
CA ALA A 206 -15.79 -0.21 7.06
C ALA A 206 -16.61 0.15 5.81
N MET A 207 -16.19 1.19 5.07
CA MET A 207 -16.82 1.58 3.80
C MET A 207 -16.51 0.64 2.64
N GLY A 208 -15.48 -0.21 2.75
CA GLY A 208 -15.11 -1.18 1.71
C GLY A 208 -14.24 -0.64 0.59
N PHE A 209 -13.40 0.36 0.87
CA PHE A 209 -12.38 0.80 -0.07
C PHE A 209 -11.24 -0.22 -0.21
N GLU A 210 -10.49 -0.12 -1.31
CA GLU A 210 -9.51 -1.12 -1.73
C GLU A 210 -8.07 -0.64 -1.48
N HIS A 211 -7.31 -1.40 -0.67
CA HIS A 211 -5.93 -1.09 -0.33
C HIS A 211 -4.99 -2.12 -0.96
N SER A 212 -4.15 -1.68 -1.90
CA SER A 212 -3.29 -2.58 -2.67
C SER A 212 -2.43 -3.52 -1.81
N ILE A 213 -1.80 -3.02 -0.74
CA ILE A 213 -0.94 -3.86 0.12
C ILE A 213 -1.76 -4.85 0.97
N ALA A 214 -2.99 -4.48 1.35
CA ALA A 214 -3.87 -5.40 2.08
C ALA A 214 -4.40 -6.49 1.14
N ASN A 215 -4.67 -6.11 -0.10
CA ASN A 215 -5.12 -7.03 -1.15
C ASN A 215 -4.04 -8.05 -1.49
N MET A 216 -2.75 -7.68 -1.47
CA MET A 216 -1.65 -8.64 -1.65
C MET A 216 -1.76 -9.81 -0.68
N TRP A 217 -2.11 -9.57 0.58
CA TRP A 217 -2.25 -10.64 1.58
C TRP A 217 -3.50 -11.50 1.36
N ILE A 218 -4.70 -10.89 1.23
CA ILE A 218 -5.94 -11.68 1.15
C ILE A 218 -6.01 -12.52 -0.14
N LEU A 219 -5.55 -11.95 -1.26
CA LEU A 219 -5.51 -12.63 -2.55
C LEU A 219 -4.47 -13.76 -2.53
N SER A 220 -3.29 -13.52 -1.95
CA SER A 220 -2.28 -14.58 -1.78
C SER A 220 -2.74 -15.68 -0.83
N SER A 221 -3.45 -15.32 0.25
CA SER A 221 -3.97 -16.29 1.22
C SER A 221 -5.00 -17.22 0.55
N ALA A 222 -5.91 -16.67 -0.26
CA ALA A 222 -6.86 -17.47 -1.03
C ALA A 222 -6.19 -18.32 -2.11
N LEU A 223 -5.18 -17.78 -2.81
CA LEU A 223 -4.42 -18.54 -3.82
C LEU A 223 -3.70 -19.76 -3.22
N LEU A 224 -3.21 -19.63 -1.99
CA LEU A 224 -2.53 -20.72 -1.27
C LEU A 224 -3.50 -21.75 -0.66
N LEU A 225 -4.80 -21.47 -0.59
CA LEU A 225 -5.80 -22.41 -0.11
C LEU A 225 -6.13 -23.46 -1.17
N PRO A 226 -6.19 -24.76 -0.80
CA PRO A 226 -6.76 -25.78 -1.68
C PRO A 226 -8.20 -25.40 -2.08
N GLY A 227 -8.46 -25.26 -3.38
CA GLY A 227 -9.78 -24.87 -3.89
C GLY A 227 -10.13 -23.39 -3.74
N GLY A 228 -9.18 -22.53 -3.37
CA GLY A 228 -9.42 -21.08 -3.23
C GLY A 228 -9.76 -20.35 -4.54
N GLY A 229 -9.51 -20.99 -5.70
CA GLY A 229 -9.99 -20.51 -7.00
C GLY A 229 -9.39 -19.19 -7.50
N VAL A 230 -8.38 -18.66 -6.83
CA VAL A 230 -7.64 -17.43 -7.21
C VAL A 230 -6.31 -17.83 -7.84
N ASP A 231 -5.95 -17.17 -8.94
CA ASP A 231 -4.66 -17.30 -9.58
C ASP A 231 -3.94 -15.94 -9.69
N TRP A 232 -2.66 -15.92 -10.07
CA TRP A 232 -1.89 -14.67 -10.15
C TRP A 232 -2.41 -13.70 -11.22
N GLY A 233 -3.15 -14.19 -12.22
CA GLY A 233 -3.83 -13.32 -13.20
C GLY A 233 -4.92 -12.53 -12.51
N MET A 234 -5.77 -13.20 -11.74
CA MET A 234 -6.82 -12.58 -10.91
C MET A 234 -6.23 -11.65 -9.84
N VAL A 235 -5.10 -12.02 -9.23
CA VAL A 235 -4.40 -11.14 -8.27
C VAL A 235 -3.99 -9.83 -8.96
N MET A 236 -3.37 -9.92 -10.13
CA MET A 236 -2.87 -8.75 -10.85
C MET A 236 -3.99 -7.91 -11.47
N ASP A 237 -5.08 -8.54 -11.93
CA ASP A 237 -6.27 -7.85 -12.43
C ASP A 237 -6.96 -7.02 -11.31
N ASN A 238 -6.76 -7.38 -10.03
CA ASN A 238 -7.09 -6.52 -8.89
C ASN A 238 -6.01 -5.47 -8.58
N LEU A 239 -4.75 -5.89 -8.42
CA LEU A 239 -3.70 -5.01 -7.90
C LEU A 239 -3.42 -3.83 -8.84
N VAL A 240 -3.47 -4.02 -10.16
CA VAL A 240 -3.21 -2.94 -11.13
C VAL A 240 -4.16 -1.75 -10.96
N PRO A 241 -5.50 -1.90 -11.06
CA PRO A 241 -6.42 -0.77 -10.86
C PRO A 241 -6.38 -0.21 -9.44
N VAL A 242 -6.30 -1.07 -8.41
CA VAL A 242 -6.28 -0.61 -7.01
C VAL A 242 -5.02 0.21 -6.71
N THR A 243 -3.85 -0.23 -7.19
CA THR A 243 -2.59 0.50 -7.02
C THR A 243 -2.58 1.82 -7.80
N LEU A 244 -3.12 1.86 -9.02
CA LEU A 244 -3.30 3.13 -9.74
C LEU A 244 -4.23 4.06 -8.95
N GLY A 245 -5.36 3.55 -8.46
CA GLY A 245 -6.30 4.31 -7.64
C GLY A 245 -5.65 4.85 -6.38
N ASN A 246 -4.91 4.00 -5.65
CA ASN A 246 -4.18 4.42 -4.46
C ASN A 246 -3.17 5.53 -4.78
N ALA A 247 -2.42 5.43 -5.89
CA ALA A 247 -1.49 6.49 -6.29
C ALA A 247 -2.23 7.82 -6.50
N LEU A 248 -3.31 7.82 -7.30
CA LEU A 248 -4.10 9.02 -7.59
C LEU A 248 -4.75 9.61 -6.34
N GLY A 249 -5.37 8.78 -5.50
CA GLY A 249 -6.03 9.19 -4.25
C GLY A 249 -5.08 9.89 -3.28
N GLY A 250 -3.92 9.27 -3.07
CA GLY A 250 -2.90 9.79 -2.17
C GLY A 250 -2.21 11.06 -2.67
N PHE A 251 -2.06 11.20 -3.99
CA PHE A 251 -1.46 12.38 -4.59
C PHE A 251 -2.43 13.55 -4.64
N PHE A 252 -3.56 13.43 -5.33
CA PHE A 252 -4.43 14.57 -5.64
C PHE A 252 -5.08 15.15 -4.39
N PHE A 253 -5.64 14.29 -3.53
CA PHE A 253 -6.47 14.73 -2.41
C PHE A 253 -5.69 15.06 -1.13
N VAL A 254 -4.39 14.75 -1.08
CA VAL A 254 -3.55 15.03 0.08
C VAL A 254 -2.27 15.78 -0.32
N SER A 255 -1.38 15.14 -1.07
CA SER A 255 -0.06 15.73 -1.36
C SER A 255 -0.15 17.01 -2.19
N PHE A 256 -0.86 16.93 -3.32
CA PHE A 256 -1.05 18.04 -4.25
C PHE A 256 -1.93 19.11 -3.62
N TYR A 257 -3.07 18.74 -3.01
CA TYR A 257 -3.96 19.69 -2.33
C TYR A 257 -3.20 20.56 -1.31
N HIS A 258 -2.50 19.95 -0.35
CA HIS A 258 -1.82 20.72 0.70
C HIS A 258 -0.61 21.51 0.16
N TRP A 259 0.14 20.96 -0.80
CA TRP A 259 1.23 21.71 -1.46
C TRP A 259 0.71 22.87 -2.30
N PHE A 260 -0.41 22.70 -3.00
CA PHE A 260 -0.98 23.72 -3.87
C PHE A 260 -1.46 24.94 -3.08
N LEU A 261 -2.06 24.71 -1.91
CA LEU A 261 -2.42 25.79 -0.98
C LEU A 261 -1.20 26.50 -0.37
N TYR A 262 -0.04 25.87 -0.34
CA TYR A 262 1.19 26.43 0.22
C TYR A 262 2.03 27.21 -0.81
N ASP A 263 2.29 26.62 -1.99
CA ASP A 263 3.16 27.23 -3.03
C ASP A 263 2.47 27.25 -4.40
N GLY A 264 1.95 26.10 -4.87
CA GLY A 264 1.14 26.02 -6.09
C GLY A 264 1.85 26.37 -7.42
N LYS A 265 3.13 26.77 -7.39
CA LYS A 265 3.86 27.21 -8.58
C LYS A 265 4.07 26.07 -9.57
N LYS A 266 3.82 26.36 -10.86
CA LYS A 266 3.96 25.40 -11.97
C LYS A 266 3.13 24.13 -11.75
N ALA A 267 1.97 24.24 -11.09
CA ALA A 267 1.08 23.12 -10.73
C ALA A 267 0.82 22.15 -11.88
N ILE A 268 0.44 22.66 -13.06
CA ILE A 268 0.14 21.83 -14.25
C ILE A 268 1.35 20.95 -14.63
N ARG A 269 2.55 21.55 -14.70
CA ARG A 269 3.78 20.80 -15.01
C ARG A 269 4.06 19.75 -13.94
N LYS A 270 3.87 20.07 -12.66
CA LYS A 270 4.07 19.14 -11.55
C LYS A 270 3.10 17.94 -11.60
N VAL A 271 1.86 18.17 -12.02
CA VAL A 271 0.88 17.09 -12.26
C VAL A 271 1.35 16.19 -13.40
N PHE A 272 1.74 16.73 -14.55
CA PHE A 272 2.28 15.92 -15.65
C PHE A 272 3.55 15.14 -15.24
N ASP A 273 4.43 15.78 -14.47
CA ASP A 273 5.62 15.15 -13.91
C ASP A 273 5.27 13.94 -13.04
N TYR A 274 4.25 14.07 -12.19
CA TYR A 274 3.74 12.99 -11.35
C TYR A 274 3.09 11.88 -12.17
N LEU A 275 2.19 12.21 -13.11
CA LEU A 275 1.51 11.23 -13.95
C LEU A 275 2.49 10.39 -14.78
N GLY A 276 3.59 10.99 -15.24
CA GLY A 276 4.66 10.25 -15.92
C GLY A 276 5.35 9.23 -15.01
N VAL A 277 5.63 9.59 -13.75
CA VAL A 277 6.22 8.65 -12.76
C VAL A 277 5.24 7.54 -12.40
N THR A 278 3.97 7.89 -12.16
CA THR A 278 2.91 6.92 -11.86
C THR A 278 2.69 5.94 -13.00
N THR A 279 2.68 6.43 -14.25
CA THR A 279 2.57 5.55 -15.43
C THR A 279 3.75 4.58 -15.51
N ALA A 280 4.98 5.09 -15.37
CA ALA A 280 6.18 4.24 -15.35
C ALA A 280 6.11 3.19 -14.23
N PHE A 281 5.67 3.58 -13.04
CA PHE A 281 5.51 2.68 -11.91
C PHE A 281 4.47 1.59 -12.18
N ILE A 282 3.27 1.94 -12.65
CA ILE A 282 2.19 0.99 -12.94
C ILE A 282 2.59 0.02 -14.06
N VAL A 283 3.32 0.50 -15.07
CA VAL A 283 3.84 -0.38 -16.12
C VAL A 283 4.86 -1.36 -15.55
N LEU A 284 5.85 -0.87 -14.79
CA LEU A 284 6.94 -1.70 -14.27
C LEU A 284 6.46 -2.67 -13.20
N ALA A 285 5.66 -2.24 -12.23
CA ALA A 285 5.21 -3.07 -11.10
C ALA A 285 3.91 -3.83 -11.38
N GLY A 286 3.11 -3.40 -12.35
CA GLY A 286 1.78 -3.96 -12.61
C GLY A 286 1.70 -4.65 -13.96
N VAL A 287 1.71 -3.87 -15.04
CA VAL A 287 1.39 -4.34 -16.40
C VAL A 287 2.39 -5.35 -16.92
N LEU A 288 3.70 -5.12 -16.74
CA LEU A 288 4.73 -6.06 -17.20
C LEU A 288 4.65 -7.41 -16.46
N PRO A 289 4.60 -7.47 -15.11
CA PRO A 289 4.37 -8.72 -14.40
C PRO A 289 3.07 -9.42 -14.78
N LEU A 290 1.97 -8.68 -14.97
CA LEU A 290 0.71 -9.24 -15.47
C LEU A 290 0.87 -9.87 -16.86
N GLY A 291 1.60 -9.20 -17.76
CA GLY A 291 1.92 -9.72 -19.09
C GLY A 291 2.69 -11.03 -19.02
N VAL A 292 3.72 -11.11 -18.17
CA VAL A 292 4.47 -12.36 -17.92
C VAL A 292 3.54 -13.47 -17.42
N VAL A 293 2.63 -13.14 -16.49
CA VAL A 293 1.65 -14.11 -15.95
C VAL A 293 0.72 -14.66 -17.02
N LYS A 294 0.25 -13.80 -17.94
CA LYS A 294 -0.68 -14.19 -19.00
C LYS A 294 0.03 -14.88 -20.18
N MET A 295 1.32 -14.63 -20.40
CA MET A 295 2.07 -15.18 -21.54
C MET A 295 2.68 -16.57 -21.27
N ILE A 296 3.03 -16.91 -20.02
CA ILE A 296 3.68 -18.18 -19.69
C ILE A 296 2.62 -19.20 -19.23
N PRO A 297 2.36 -20.28 -19.98
CA PRO A 297 1.38 -21.30 -19.59
C PRO A 297 1.69 -21.88 -18.20
N GLY A 298 0.66 -22.00 -17.35
CA GLY A 298 0.79 -22.56 -16.00
C GLY A 298 1.39 -21.62 -14.95
N PHE A 299 1.99 -20.50 -15.35
CA PHE A 299 2.62 -19.56 -14.42
C PHE A 299 1.60 -18.86 -13.51
N SER A 300 0.39 -18.57 -14.01
CA SER A 300 -0.67 -17.98 -13.19
C SER A 300 -1.07 -18.85 -11.99
N LYS A 301 -0.91 -20.17 -12.11
CA LYS A 301 -1.27 -21.15 -11.06
C LYS A 301 -0.09 -21.57 -10.19
N ALA A 302 1.12 -21.09 -10.46
CA ALA A 302 2.32 -21.48 -9.71
C ALA A 302 2.42 -20.66 -8.41
N PRO A 303 2.08 -21.21 -7.22
CA PRO A 303 1.86 -20.42 -6.01
C PRO A 303 3.13 -19.75 -5.48
N TYR A 304 4.30 -20.41 -5.63
CA TYR A 304 5.56 -19.92 -5.06
C TYR A 304 6.49 -19.28 -6.09
N PHE A 305 6.33 -19.64 -7.37
CA PHE A 305 7.23 -19.18 -8.42
C PHE A 305 7.00 -17.71 -8.78
N PHE A 306 5.74 -17.28 -8.94
CA PHE A 306 5.45 -15.86 -9.20
C PHE A 306 5.94 -14.94 -8.09
N PRO A 307 5.70 -15.20 -6.78
CA PRO A 307 6.21 -14.35 -5.72
C PRO A 307 7.73 -14.21 -5.74
N LEU A 308 8.45 -15.32 -5.92
CA LEU A 308 9.91 -15.32 -6.04
C LEU A 308 10.36 -14.48 -7.24
N PHE A 309 9.76 -14.71 -8.41
CA PHE A 309 10.02 -13.92 -9.62
C PHE A 309 9.77 -12.43 -9.39
N TYR A 310 8.60 -12.08 -8.86
CA TYR A 310 8.17 -10.70 -8.66
C TYR A 310 9.09 -9.95 -7.69
N SER A 311 9.48 -10.60 -6.59
CA SER A 311 10.44 -10.04 -5.63
C SER A 311 11.83 -9.84 -6.26
N LEU A 312 12.36 -10.83 -6.99
CA LEU A 312 13.66 -10.70 -7.66
C LEU A 312 13.66 -9.62 -8.74
N TYR A 313 12.60 -9.57 -9.55
CA TYR A 313 12.40 -8.57 -10.59
C TYR A 313 12.38 -7.15 -9.99
N GLY A 314 11.57 -6.93 -8.95
CA GLY A 314 11.48 -5.65 -8.26
C GLY A 314 12.79 -5.22 -7.60
N THR A 315 13.52 -6.16 -6.98
CA THR A 315 14.87 -5.90 -6.41
C THR A 315 15.87 -5.50 -7.50
N ALA A 316 15.88 -6.20 -8.63
CA ALA A 316 16.78 -5.89 -9.76
C ALA A 316 16.49 -4.50 -10.35
N LEU A 317 15.21 -4.16 -10.56
CA LEU A 317 14.81 -2.81 -10.99
C LEU A 317 15.24 -1.75 -9.98
N GLY A 318 15.03 -2.00 -8.69
CA GLY A 318 15.46 -1.12 -7.60
C GLY A 318 16.96 -0.85 -7.65
N PHE A 319 17.77 -1.89 -7.88
CA PHE A 319 19.22 -1.76 -8.03
C PHE A 319 19.63 -0.90 -9.23
N VAL A 320 19.00 -1.09 -10.38
CA VAL A 320 19.24 -0.27 -11.59
C VAL A 320 18.88 1.19 -11.34
N LEU A 321 17.70 1.46 -10.76
CA LEU A 321 17.24 2.80 -10.45
C LEU A 321 18.16 3.50 -9.43
N LEU A 322 18.61 2.79 -8.40
CA LEU A 322 19.56 3.32 -7.41
C LEU A 322 20.88 3.74 -8.04
N ARG A 323 21.43 2.92 -8.96
CA ARG A 323 22.65 3.27 -9.71
C ARG A 323 22.45 4.54 -10.53
N GLN A 324 21.31 4.70 -11.18
CA GLN A 324 20.99 5.91 -11.97
C GLN A 324 20.84 7.14 -11.08
N VAL A 325 20.22 7.00 -9.90
CA VAL A 325 20.11 8.06 -8.89
C VAL A 325 21.51 8.51 -8.42
N ASN A 326 22.38 7.55 -8.08
CA ASN A 326 23.73 7.83 -7.60
C ASN A 326 24.62 8.48 -8.66
N LYS A 327 24.49 8.09 -9.94
CA LYS A 327 25.18 8.75 -11.06
C LYS A 327 24.77 10.23 -11.15
N GLY A 328 23.46 10.52 -11.14
CA GLY A 328 22.97 11.91 -11.18
C GLY A 328 23.40 12.77 -9.99
N LYS A 329 23.56 12.17 -8.79
CA LYS A 329 24.13 12.87 -7.62
C LYS A 329 25.60 13.25 -7.83
N LYS A 330 26.39 12.35 -8.43
CA LYS A 330 27.82 12.62 -8.73
C LYS A 330 27.99 13.70 -9.78
N GLU A 331 27.16 13.71 -10.81
CA GLU A 331 27.19 14.72 -11.88
C GLU A 331 26.82 16.12 -11.38
N ARG A 332 25.90 16.25 -10.42
CA ARG A 332 25.54 17.56 -9.82
C ARG A 332 26.55 18.12 -8.84
N LYS A 333 27.48 17.29 -8.35
CA LYS A 333 28.54 17.69 -7.41
C LYS A 333 29.85 18.07 -8.13
N LYS A 334 29.95 17.79 -9.43
CA LYS A 334 31.02 18.23 -10.32
C LYS A 334 30.59 19.50 -11.04
#